data_AF-A0A3M1QTM2-F1
#
_entry.id   AF-A0A3M1QTM2-F1
#
_cell.length_a   1.000
_cell.length_b   1.000
_cell.length_c   1.000
_cell.angle_alpha   90.00
_cell.angle_beta   90.00
_cell.angle_gamma   90.00
#
_symmetry.space_group_name_H-M   'P 1'
#
loop_
_entity.id
_entity.type
_entity.pdbx_description
1 polymer ?
#
loop_
_entity_poly.entity_id
_entity_poly.type
_entity_poly.pdbx_seq_one_letter_code
_entity_poly.pdbx_strand_id
1 'polypeptide(L)'
;MMPTPTDLLWRVNNQYRKHLAQAQTYLQLLYHLIAGRDADGEAHLPHILEIVEYAVQQIENFTDDHRAWRAHYYFAADDSARMVQQDAAVDAALNHFADMRLAHDAPLRELFSLLTETPRPDPALTTTPAGDLWSLAQTALEDLMSFDEQLFNGERL
;
A
#
# COMPACT_ATOMS: atom_id res chain seq x y z
N MET A 1 2.13 -8.01 -27.00
CA MET A 1 0.67 -7.97 -27.10
C MET A 1 0.18 -7.09 -25.97
N MET A 2 -0.59 -6.04 -26.23
CA MET A 2 -1.12 -5.18 -25.17
C MET A 2 -2.15 -5.95 -24.35
N PRO A 3 -2.17 -5.83 -23.00
CA PRO A 3 -3.18 -6.48 -22.17
C PRO A 3 -4.59 -5.97 -22.53
N THR A 4 -5.60 -6.83 -22.46
CA THR A 4 -6.99 -6.38 -22.63
C THR A 4 -7.42 -5.51 -21.44
N PRO A 5 -8.45 -4.65 -21.57
CA PRO A 5 -9.00 -3.91 -20.43
C PRO A 5 -9.40 -4.83 -19.26
N THR A 6 -9.92 -6.01 -19.55
CA THR A 6 -10.27 -7.04 -18.57
C THR A 6 -9.03 -7.60 -17.86
N ASP A 7 -7.93 -7.86 -18.59
CA ASP A 7 -6.66 -8.27 -18.00
C ASP A 7 -6.07 -7.17 -17.10
N LEU A 8 -6.19 -5.91 -17.55
CA LEU A 8 -5.76 -4.75 -16.78
C LEU A 8 -6.57 -4.62 -15.49
N LEU A 9 -7.89 -4.75 -15.55
CA LEU A 9 -8.77 -4.71 -14.37
C LEU A 9 -8.41 -5.80 -13.36
N TRP A 10 -8.11 -7.02 -13.85
CA TRP A 10 -7.62 -8.08 -12.99
C TRP A 10 -6.27 -7.73 -12.36
N ARG A 11 -5.34 -7.16 -13.13
CA ARG A 11 -4.01 -6.76 -12.67
C ARG A 11 -4.08 -5.66 -11.61
N VAL A 12 -4.84 -4.57 -11.83
CA VAL A 12 -4.98 -3.47 -10.84
C VAL A 12 -5.44 -4.02 -9.51
N ASN A 13 -6.52 -4.82 -9.50
CA ASN A 13 -7.07 -5.39 -8.28
C ASN A 13 -6.07 -6.29 -7.55
N ASN A 14 -5.39 -7.20 -8.26
CA ASN A 14 -4.54 -8.19 -7.61
C ASN A 14 -3.20 -7.63 -7.17
N GLN A 15 -2.54 -6.83 -8.02
CA GLN A 15 -1.24 -6.27 -7.69
C GLN A 15 -1.38 -5.18 -6.64
N TYR A 16 -2.34 -4.26 -6.78
CA TYR A 16 -2.52 -3.20 -5.79
C TYR A 16 -2.83 -3.77 -4.41
N ARG A 17 -3.74 -4.76 -4.32
CA ARG A 17 -4.00 -5.50 -3.08
C ARG A 17 -2.74 -6.14 -2.49
N LYS A 18 -1.89 -6.71 -3.34
CA LYS A 18 -0.65 -7.36 -2.90
C LYS A 18 0.31 -6.32 -2.30
N HIS A 19 0.50 -5.18 -2.96
CA HIS A 19 1.37 -4.12 -2.46
C HIS A 19 0.83 -3.52 -1.16
N LEU A 20 -0.48 -3.28 -1.06
CA LEU A 20 -1.12 -2.83 0.19
C LEU A 20 -0.89 -3.82 1.34
N ALA A 21 -1.15 -5.10 1.11
CA ALA A 21 -0.96 -6.14 2.13
C ALA A 21 0.51 -6.26 2.56
N GLN A 22 1.46 -6.09 1.62
CA GLN A 22 2.88 -6.12 1.91
C GLN A 22 3.33 -4.92 2.76
N ALA A 23 2.93 -3.70 2.39
CA ALA A 23 3.19 -2.50 3.17
C ALA A 23 2.59 -2.61 4.58
N GLN A 24 1.33 -3.05 4.68
CA GLN A 24 0.66 -3.27 5.96
C GLN A 24 1.43 -4.26 6.83
N THR A 25 1.83 -5.40 6.25
CA THR A 25 2.57 -6.45 6.99
C THR A 25 3.88 -5.91 7.55
N TYR A 26 4.69 -5.23 6.74
CA TYR A 26 5.99 -4.73 7.20
C TYR A 26 5.85 -3.60 8.22
N LEU A 27 4.91 -2.67 8.02
CA LEU A 27 4.65 -1.59 8.98
C LEU A 27 4.12 -2.12 10.31
N GLN A 28 3.20 -3.09 10.29
CA GLN A 28 2.71 -3.72 11.51
C GLN A 28 3.82 -4.47 12.24
N LEU A 29 4.63 -5.27 11.54
CA LEU A 29 5.76 -5.96 12.18
C LEU A 29 6.77 -4.97 12.78
N LEU A 30 7.06 -3.89 12.06
CA LEU A 30 7.95 -2.81 12.51
C LEU A 30 7.38 -2.14 13.77
N TYR A 31 6.09 -1.82 13.78
CA TYR A 31 5.38 -1.28 14.94
C TYR A 31 5.56 -2.19 16.16
N HIS A 32 5.24 -3.48 16.02
CA HIS A 32 5.33 -4.43 17.14
C HIS A 32 6.76 -4.59 17.65
N LEU A 33 7.77 -4.58 16.76
CA LEU A 33 9.16 -4.65 17.18
C LEU A 33 9.59 -3.42 17.98
N ILE A 34 9.17 -2.22 17.58
CA ILE A 34 9.54 -0.97 18.25
C ILE A 34 8.77 -0.83 19.57
N ALA A 35 7.45 -1.07 19.55
CA ALA A 35 6.59 -0.99 20.73
C ALA A 35 6.97 -1.99 21.83
N GLY A 36 7.54 -3.15 21.45
CA GLY A 36 7.99 -4.18 22.38
C GLY A 36 9.33 -3.90 23.06
N ARG A 37 9.96 -2.74 22.83
CA ARG A 37 11.26 -2.38 23.39
C ARG A 37 11.11 -1.31 24.48
N ASP A 38 11.90 -1.43 25.54
CA ASP A 38 12.04 -0.36 26.51
C ASP A 38 12.77 0.83 25.88
N ALA A 39 12.17 2.03 25.99
CA ALA A 39 12.68 3.27 25.41
C ALA A 39 13.99 3.79 26.04
N ASP A 40 14.54 3.07 27.03
CA ASP A 40 15.65 3.52 27.87
C ASP A 40 16.98 3.74 27.11
N GLY A 41 17.09 3.26 25.86
CA GLY A 41 18.31 3.37 25.05
C GLY A 41 18.30 4.42 23.94
N GLU A 42 17.13 4.89 23.49
CA GLU A 42 17.03 5.66 22.24
C GLU A 42 15.88 6.67 22.30
N ALA A 43 16.23 7.93 22.63
CA ALA A 43 15.29 9.01 22.95
C ALA A 43 14.29 9.37 21.83
N HIS A 44 14.51 8.92 20.60
CA HIS A 44 13.64 9.19 19.46
C HIS A 44 12.71 8.01 19.10
N LEU A 45 12.80 6.87 19.80
CA LEU A 45 11.89 5.73 19.59
C LEU A 45 10.40 6.08 19.77
N PRO A 46 9.98 6.90 20.74
CA PRO A 46 8.57 7.28 20.86
C PRO A 46 8.06 8.01 19.61
N HIS A 47 8.87 8.91 19.06
CA HIS A 47 8.51 9.64 17.84
C HIS A 47 8.50 8.73 16.60
N ILE A 48 9.46 7.80 16.49
CA ILE A 48 9.41 6.78 15.42
C ILE A 48 8.12 5.95 15.54
N LEU A 49 7.75 5.54 16.75
CA LEU A 49 6.56 4.73 16.96
C LEU A 49 5.29 5.47 16.53
N GLU A 50 5.16 6.75 16.85
CA GLU A 50 4.05 7.60 16.38
C GLU A 50 3.96 7.65 14.85
N ILE A 51 5.10 7.78 14.18
CA ILE A 51 5.17 7.82 12.70
C ILE A 51 4.77 6.47 12.10
N VAL A 52 5.26 5.37 12.66
CA VAL A 52 4.92 4.02 12.19
C VAL A 52 3.44 3.72 12.45
N GLU A 53 2.89 4.13 13.60
CA GLU A 53 1.46 4.00 13.92
C GLU A 53 0.60 4.79 12.93
N TYR A 54 0.96 6.03 12.64
CA TYR A 54 0.30 6.83 11.60
C TYR A 54 0.35 6.13 10.23
N ALA A 55 1.50 5.58 9.85
CA ALA A 55 1.65 4.85 8.60
C ALA A 55 0.79 3.59 8.53
N VAL A 56 0.70 2.81 9.61
CA VAL A 56 -0.21 1.65 9.70
C VAL A 56 -1.65 2.10 9.47
N GLN A 57 -2.10 3.15 10.16
CA GLN A 57 -3.47 3.65 10.02
C GLN A 57 -3.78 4.13 8.60
N GLN A 58 -2.85 4.80 7.93
CA GLN A 58 -3.06 5.25 6.55
C GLN A 58 -3.14 4.08 5.56
N ILE A 59 -2.28 3.07 5.69
CA ILE A 59 -2.35 1.88 4.83
C ILE A 59 -3.65 1.08 5.06
N GLU A 60 -4.15 1.05 6.29
CA GLU A 60 -5.46 0.47 6.60
C GLU A 60 -6.59 1.23 5.89
N ASN A 61 -6.55 2.56 5.89
CA ASN A 61 -7.52 3.38 5.14
C ASN A 61 -7.49 3.05 3.64
N PHE A 62 -6.31 2.98 3.01
CA PHE A 62 -6.21 2.62 1.58
C PHE A 62 -6.69 1.19 1.29
N THR A 63 -6.51 0.28 2.25
CA THR A 63 -6.99 -1.10 2.15
C THR A 63 -8.51 -1.15 2.20
N ASP A 64 -9.14 -0.34 3.04
CA ASP A 64 -10.58 -0.24 3.13
C ASP A 64 -11.20 0.48 1.94
N ASP A 65 -10.57 1.55 1.44
CA ASP A 65 -10.98 2.21 0.19
C ASP A 65 -10.91 1.23 -1.00
N HIS A 66 -9.82 0.48 -1.12
CA HIS A 66 -9.70 -0.55 -2.16
C HIS A 66 -10.73 -1.68 -1.98
N ARG A 67 -11.03 -2.08 -0.74
CA ARG A 67 -12.09 -3.05 -0.46
C ARG A 67 -13.46 -2.52 -0.90
N ALA A 68 -13.75 -1.26 -0.60
CA ALA A 68 -14.99 -0.61 -1.00
C ALA A 68 -15.09 -0.52 -2.53
N TRP A 69 -14.02 -0.10 -3.22
CA TRP A 69 -13.96 -0.10 -4.68
C TRP A 69 -14.25 -1.49 -5.27
N ARG A 70 -13.63 -2.56 -4.71
CA ARG A 70 -13.88 -3.93 -5.18
C ARG A 70 -15.34 -4.33 -5.04
N ALA A 71 -15.95 -4.01 -3.90
CA ALA A 71 -17.35 -4.35 -3.64
C ALA A 71 -18.29 -3.65 -4.63
N HIS A 72 -18.03 -2.39 -4.97
CA HIS A 72 -18.94 -1.59 -5.81
C HIS A 72 -18.72 -1.73 -7.32
N TYR A 73 -17.48 -1.95 -7.76
CA TYR A 73 -17.12 -1.83 -9.19
C TYR A 73 -16.46 -3.07 -9.78
N TYR A 74 -15.72 -3.84 -8.99
CA TYR A 74 -14.94 -4.97 -9.51
C TYR A 74 -15.82 -6.20 -9.78
N PHE A 75 -16.80 -6.46 -8.92
CA PHE A 75 -17.67 -7.64 -9.02
C PHE A 75 -18.95 -7.36 -9.80
N ALA A 76 -19.44 -8.37 -10.52
CA ALA A 76 -20.65 -8.25 -11.35
C ALA A 76 -21.96 -8.12 -10.55
N ALA A 77 -21.95 -8.53 -9.28
CA ALA A 77 -23.04 -8.39 -8.32
C ALA A 77 -22.46 -8.48 -6.90
N ASP A 78 -23.16 -7.93 -5.91
CA ASP A 78 -22.71 -7.82 -4.51
C ASP A 78 -22.41 -9.17 -3.84
N ASP A 79 -22.97 -10.28 -4.34
CA ASP A 79 -22.76 -11.65 -3.86
C ASP A 79 -21.94 -12.53 -4.82
N SER A 80 -21.45 -11.94 -5.91
CA SER A 80 -20.73 -12.66 -6.95
C SER A 80 -19.22 -12.54 -6.76
N ALA A 81 -18.53 -13.68 -6.73
CA ALA A 81 -17.07 -13.71 -6.82
C ALA A 81 -16.55 -13.47 -8.27
N ARG A 82 -17.43 -13.18 -9.23
CA ARG A 82 -17.06 -12.98 -10.64
C ARG A 82 -16.80 -11.50 -10.93
N MET A 83 -15.64 -11.23 -11.52
CA MET A 83 -15.27 -9.91 -12.01
C MET A 83 -16.21 -9.48 -13.15
N VAL A 84 -16.52 -8.19 -13.23
CA VAL A 84 -17.24 -7.59 -14.38
C VAL A 84 -16.55 -7.94 -15.70
N GLN A 85 -17.34 -8.15 -16.75
CA GLN A 85 -16.86 -8.55 -18.09
C GLN A 85 -17.37 -7.63 -19.20
N GLN A 86 -18.38 -6.80 -18.93
CA GLN A 86 -18.93 -5.87 -19.91
C GLN A 86 -17.99 -4.68 -20.06
N ASP A 87 -17.60 -4.32 -21.28
CA ASP A 87 -16.62 -3.26 -21.55
C ASP A 87 -16.91 -1.96 -20.76
N ALA A 88 -18.16 -1.48 -20.81
CA ALA A 88 -18.56 -0.26 -20.08
C ALA A 88 -18.39 -0.37 -18.55
N ALA A 89 -18.62 -1.56 -17.97
CA ALA A 89 -18.42 -1.79 -16.54
C ALA A 89 -16.94 -1.94 -16.19
N VAL A 90 -16.14 -2.55 -17.08
CA VAL A 90 -14.68 -2.63 -16.94
C VAL A 90 -14.05 -1.24 -16.96
N ASP A 91 -14.43 -0.41 -17.94
CA ASP A 91 -13.95 0.97 -18.06
C ASP A 91 -14.36 1.81 -16.83
N ALA A 92 -15.61 1.68 -16.37
CA ALA A 92 -16.07 2.35 -15.16
C ALA A 92 -15.26 1.93 -13.92
N ALA A 93 -14.97 0.63 -13.76
CA ALA A 93 -14.18 0.13 -12.65
C ALA A 93 -12.74 0.66 -12.69
N LEU A 94 -12.12 0.71 -13.87
CA LEU A 94 -10.77 1.27 -14.05
C LEU A 94 -10.72 2.76 -13.75
N ASN A 95 -11.70 3.54 -14.21
CA ASN A 95 -11.78 4.97 -13.93
C ASN A 95 -11.93 5.25 -12.43
N HIS A 96 -12.84 4.54 -11.76
CA HIS A 96 -13.00 4.69 -10.31
C HIS A 96 -11.78 4.20 -9.52
N PHE A 97 -11.04 3.21 -10.03
CA PHE A 97 -9.76 2.82 -9.45
C PHE A 97 -8.73 3.95 -9.58
N ALA A 98 -8.65 4.59 -10.74
CA ALA A 98 -7.74 5.71 -10.99
C ALA A 98 -8.04 6.90 -10.06
N ASP A 99 -9.32 7.25 -9.89
CA ASP A 99 -9.74 8.31 -8.96
C ASP A 99 -9.33 8.00 -7.51
N MET A 100 -9.60 6.77 -7.06
CA MET A 100 -9.19 6.31 -5.73
C MET A 100 -7.66 6.34 -5.58
N ARG A 101 -6.91 5.82 -6.57
CA ARG A 101 -5.45 5.81 -6.55
C ARG A 101 -4.88 7.23 -6.51
N LEU A 102 -5.46 8.16 -7.26
CA LEU A 102 -5.08 9.57 -7.25
C LEU A 102 -5.32 10.22 -5.87
N ALA A 103 -6.41 9.85 -5.17
CA ALA A 103 -6.65 10.31 -3.81
C ALA A 103 -5.59 9.81 -2.81
N HIS A 104 -4.99 8.63 -3.05
CA HIS A 104 -3.93 8.08 -2.20
C HIS A 104 -2.55 8.71 -2.44
N ASP A 105 -2.33 9.42 -3.54
CA ASP A 105 -0.99 9.88 -3.96
C ASP A 105 -0.31 10.83 -2.96
N ALA A 106 -1.03 11.86 -2.52
CA ALA A 106 -0.46 12.84 -1.59
C ALA A 106 -0.20 12.24 -0.20
N PRO A 107 -1.15 11.50 0.42
CA PRO A 107 -0.89 10.78 1.67
C PRO A 107 0.25 9.76 1.57
N LEU A 108 0.37 8.99 0.48
CA LEU A 108 1.48 8.04 0.30
C LEU A 108 2.84 8.74 0.24
N ARG A 109 2.93 9.88 -0.46
CA ARG A 109 4.16 10.70 -0.50
C ARG A 109 4.51 11.27 0.86
N GLU A 110 3.52 11.71 1.62
CA GLU A 110 3.72 12.17 3.00
C GLU A 110 4.27 11.05 3.88
N LEU A 111 3.67 9.86 3.85
CA LEU A 111 4.15 8.70 4.60
C LEU A 111 5.60 8.35 4.27
N PHE A 112 5.92 8.28 2.97
CA PHE A 112 7.26 7.98 2.52
C PHE A 112 8.27 9.06 2.95
N SER A 113 7.89 10.34 2.87
CA SER A 113 8.70 11.45 3.37
C SER A 113 8.97 11.31 4.87
N LEU A 114 7.92 11.08 5.67
CA LEU A 114 8.04 10.92 7.12
C LEU A 114 8.98 9.75 7.47
N LEU A 115 8.81 8.58 6.85
CA LEU A 115 9.68 7.42 7.12
C LEU A 115 11.12 7.61 6.61
N THR A 116 11.37 8.43 5.60
CA THR A 116 12.73 8.63 5.05
C THR A 116 13.50 9.76 5.74
N GLU A 117 12.79 10.79 6.21
CA GLU A 117 13.36 11.92 6.93
C GLU A 117 13.56 11.63 8.43
N THR A 118 12.80 10.67 8.97
CA THR A 118 12.98 10.22 10.35
C THR A 118 14.32 9.52 10.52
N PRO A 119 15.12 9.87 11.55
CA PRO A 119 16.32 9.15 11.89
C PRO A 119 16.01 7.66 12.04
N ARG A 120 16.70 6.85 11.25
CA ARG A 120 16.53 5.40 11.27
C ARG A 120 16.89 4.85 12.67
N PRO A 121 16.07 3.99 13.27
CA PRO A 121 16.42 3.30 14.52
C PRO A 121 17.61 2.37 14.33
N ASP A 122 18.29 2.00 15.43
CA ASP A 122 19.35 0.98 15.39
C ASP A 122 18.87 -0.27 14.61
N PRO A 123 19.57 -0.70 13.54
CA PRO A 123 19.20 -1.89 12.77
C PRO A 123 19.05 -3.16 13.63
N ALA A 124 19.72 -3.25 14.78
CA ALA A 124 19.55 -4.35 15.73
C ALA A 124 18.11 -4.44 16.29
N LEU A 125 17.35 -3.35 16.25
CA LEU A 125 15.96 -3.26 16.69
C LEU A 125 14.96 -3.64 15.59
N THR A 126 15.33 -3.48 14.32
CA THR A 126 14.42 -3.66 13.17
C THR A 126 14.74 -4.88 12.30
N THR A 127 15.85 -5.57 12.56
CA THR A 127 16.26 -6.76 11.79
C THR A 127 15.50 -8.02 12.21
N THR A 128 15.03 -8.76 11.21
CA THR A 128 14.41 -10.09 11.33
C THR A 128 15.09 -11.09 10.39
N PRO A 129 14.78 -12.41 10.46
CA PRO A 129 15.27 -13.37 9.46
C PRO A 129 14.86 -13.05 8.01
N ALA A 130 13.77 -12.30 7.82
CA ALA A 130 13.30 -11.88 6.50
C ALA A 130 14.04 -10.63 5.97
N GLY A 131 14.87 -10.00 6.81
CA GLY A 131 15.58 -8.75 6.52
C GLY A 131 15.22 -7.65 7.51
N ASP A 132 15.72 -6.46 7.20
CA ASP A 132 15.48 -5.26 7.98
C ASP A 132 14.10 -4.66 7.67
N LEU A 133 13.22 -4.63 8.66
CA LEU A 133 11.84 -4.17 8.48
C LEU A 133 11.73 -2.68 8.17
N TRP A 134 12.68 -1.86 8.62
CA TRP A 134 12.71 -0.44 8.27
C TRP A 134 12.88 -0.26 6.76
N SER A 135 13.93 -0.86 6.18
CA SER A 135 14.14 -0.84 4.74
C SER A 135 13.02 -1.54 3.97
N LEU A 136 12.51 -2.68 4.44
CA LEU A 136 11.42 -3.39 3.78
C LEU A 136 10.12 -2.57 3.75
N ALA A 137 9.81 -1.83 4.82
CA ALA A 137 8.65 -0.94 4.86
C ALA A 137 8.82 0.23 3.88
N GLN A 138 9.99 0.87 3.84
CA GLN A 138 10.28 1.94 2.87
C GLN A 138 10.15 1.45 1.42
N THR A 139 10.71 0.27 1.08
CA THR A 139 10.57 -0.33 -0.25
C THR A 139 9.12 -0.64 -0.59
N ALA A 140 8.33 -1.17 0.35
CA ALA A 140 6.92 -1.46 0.09
C ALA A 140 6.08 -0.20 -0.14
N LEU A 141 6.40 0.92 0.53
CA LEU A 141 5.77 2.22 0.27
C LEU A 141 6.19 2.79 -1.08
N GLU A 142 7.46 2.67 -1.46
CA GLU A 142 7.96 3.06 -2.78
C GLU A 142 7.26 2.28 -3.90
N ASP A 143 7.09 0.97 -3.73
CA ASP A 143 6.33 0.13 -4.68
C ASP A 143 4.87 0.59 -4.84
N LEU A 144 4.22 1.02 -3.77
CA LEU A 144 2.86 1.60 -3.83
C LEU A 144 2.85 2.93 -4.57
N MET A 145 3.84 3.80 -4.34
CA MET A 145 3.96 5.08 -5.02
C MET A 145 4.20 4.91 -6.52
N SER A 146 5.10 4.00 -6.91
CA SER A 146 5.44 3.71 -8.31
C SER A 146 4.47 2.73 -8.98
N PHE A 147 3.35 2.38 -8.34
CA PHE A 147 2.41 1.38 -8.85
C PHE A 147 1.96 1.64 -10.30
N ASP A 148 1.63 2.89 -10.63
CA ASP A 148 1.16 3.25 -11.98
C ASP A 148 2.27 3.07 -13.02
N GLU A 149 3.50 3.46 -12.69
CA GLU A 149 4.65 3.29 -13.57
C GLU A 149 4.95 1.80 -13.83
N GLN A 150 4.83 0.96 -12.79
CA GLN A 150 5.01 -0.49 -12.88
C GLN A 150 3.90 -1.19 -13.68
N LEU A 151 2.66 -0.69 -13.58
CA LEU A 151 1.51 -1.32 -14.21
C LEU A 151 1.46 -1.03 -15.72
N PHE A 152 1.83 0.18 -16.11
CA PHE A 152 1.67 0.70 -17.48
C PHE A 152 2.97 0.95 -18.24
N ASN A 153 4.12 0.47 -17.74
CA ASN A 153 5.44 0.77 -18.33
C ASN A 153 5.68 2.28 -18.55
N GLY A 154 5.13 3.13 -17.68
CA GLY A 154 5.23 4.60 -17.78
C GLY A 154 4.18 5.31 -18.63
N GLU A 155 3.18 4.62 -19.19
CA GLU A 155 2.03 5.24 -19.85
C GLU A 155 0.94 5.56 -18.80
N ARG A 156 0.51 6.82 -18.62
CA ARG A 156 -0.61 7.12 -17.71
C ARG A 156 -1.95 6.70 -18.32
N LEU A 157 -2.88 6.24 -17.47
CA LEU A 157 -4.29 6.01 -17.82
C LEU A 157 -4.93 7.25 -18.45
#